data_AF-A0A259CCY5-F1
#
_entry.id   AF-A0A259CCY5-F1
#
_cell.length_a   1.000
_cell.length_b   1.000
_cell.length_c   1.000
_cell.angle_alpha   90.00
_cell.angle_beta   90.00
_cell.angle_gamma   90.00
#
_symmetry.space_group_name_H-M   'P 1'
#
loop_
_entity.id
_entity.type
_entity.pdbx_description
1 polymer ?
#
loop_
_entity_poly.entity_id
_entity_poly.type
_entity_poly.pdbx_seq_one_letter_code
_entity_poly.pdbx_strand_id
1 'polypeptide(L)'
;MTETVSPAPSPVPSAARPEAAITLTLEHSVAVVLLDMLGRMDESGAEPVLPPLEHASERVAMWVLRSALEGAVGEDLAGDYDAALEAAHRAVVSDLGEK
;
A
#
# COMPACT_ATOMS: atom_id res chain seq x y z
N MET A 1 10.80 -53.93 9.39
CA MET A 1 10.74 -52.84 8.39
C MET A 1 9.31 -52.70 7.95
N THR A 2 8.58 -51.72 8.49
CA THR A 2 7.25 -51.32 8.00
C THR A 2 7.21 -49.79 8.12
N GLU A 3 7.42 -49.12 6.99
CA GLU A 3 7.39 -47.67 6.87
C GLU A 3 5.95 -47.24 6.64
N THR A 4 5.38 -46.54 7.61
CA THR A 4 4.02 -45.99 7.54
C THR A 4 4.06 -44.77 6.61
N VAL A 5 3.68 -44.96 5.34
CA VAL A 5 3.52 -43.85 4.39
C VAL A 5 2.35 -42.97 4.86
N SER A 6 2.67 -41.80 5.38
CA SER A 6 1.71 -40.77 5.74
C SER A 6 1.10 -40.18 4.48
N PRO A 7 -0.25 -40.12 4.33
CA PRO A 7 -0.87 -39.54 3.14
C PRO A 7 -0.52 -38.05 3.05
N ALA A 8 -0.08 -37.63 1.86
CA ALA A 8 0.15 -36.22 1.56
C ALA A 8 -1.15 -35.42 1.78
N PRO A 9 -1.09 -34.20 2.34
CA PRO A 9 -2.27 -33.36 2.48
C PRO A 9 -2.86 -33.08 1.09
N SER A 10 -4.15 -33.34 0.92
CA SER A 10 -4.89 -32.99 -0.29
C SER A 10 -4.72 -31.48 -0.57
N PRO A 11 -4.48 -31.08 -1.83
CA PRO A 11 -4.41 -29.66 -2.17
C PRO A 11 -5.76 -29.02 -1.85
N VAL A 12 -5.76 -28.10 -0.88
CA VAL A 12 -6.94 -27.30 -0.58
C VAL A 12 -7.26 -26.52 -1.85
N PRO A 13 -8.50 -26.55 -2.38
CA PRO A 13 -8.86 -25.79 -3.55
C PRO A 13 -8.65 -24.31 -3.22
N SER A 14 -7.63 -23.71 -3.83
CA SER A 14 -7.39 -22.27 -3.76
C SER A 14 -8.62 -21.60 -4.35
N ALA A 15 -9.42 -20.93 -3.51
CA ALA A 15 -10.52 -20.12 -3.97
C ALA A 15 -10.02 -19.22 -5.11
N ALA A 16 -10.75 -19.19 -6.22
CA ALA A 16 -10.38 -18.41 -7.40
C ALA A 16 -10.16 -16.95 -6.98
N ARG A 17 -8.88 -16.53 -6.92
CA ARG A 17 -8.54 -15.15 -6.62
C ARG A 17 -8.99 -14.31 -7.82
N PRO A 18 -9.62 -13.15 -7.63
CA PRO A 18 -9.77 -12.20 -8.72
C PRO A 18 -8.36 -11.76 -9.15
N GLU A 19 -7.88 -12.29 -10.29
CA GLU A 19 -6.53 -12.03 -10.82
C GLU A 19 -6.47 -10.83 -11.77
N ALA A 20 -7.60 -10.15 -11.99
CA ALA A 20 -7.66 -9.00 -12.87
C ALA A 20 -6.95 -7.80 -12.22
N ALA A 21 -5.92 -7.27 -12.91
CA ALA A 21 -5.32 -6.01 -12.55
C ALA A 21 -6.34 -4.87 -12.67
N ILE A 22 -6.33 -3.95 -11.72
CA ILE A 22 -7.13 -2.73 -11.77
C ILE A 22 -6.23 -1.55 -12.19
N THR A 23 -6.80 -0.57 -12.88
CA THR A 23 -6.16 0.72 -13.14
C THR A 23 -6.79 1.76 -12.23
N LEU A 24 -5.94 2.51 -11.52
CA LEU A 24 -6.36 3.65 -10.69
C LEU A 24 -5.88 4.93 -11.34
N THR A 25 -6.78 5.90 -11.49
CA THR A 25 -6.44 7.26 -11.91
C THR A 25 -6.45 8.13 -10.67
N LEU A 26 -5.31 8.73 -10.35
CA LEU A 26 -5.12 9.60 -9.20
C LEU A 26 -4.52 10.92 -9.69
N GLU A 27 -4.94 12.02 -9.08
CA GLU A 27 -4.20 13.28 -9.19
C GLU A 27 -2.81 13.09 -8.56
N HIS A 28 -1.81 13.75 -9.13
CA HIS A 28 -0.42 13.59 -8.68
C HIS A 28 -0.26 13.97 -7.20
N SER A 29 -0.89 15.06 -6.76
CA SER A 29 -0.90 15.51 -5.37
C SER A 29 -1.50 14.46 -4.42
N VAL A 30 -2.56 13.77 -4.85
CA VAL A 30 -3.17 12.68 -4.08
C VAL A 30 -2.21 11.49 -3.97
N ALA A 31 -1.54 11.11 -5.06
CA ALA A 31 -0.56 10.02 -5.05
C ALA A 31 0.62 10.31 -4.10
N VAL A 32 1.12 11.55 -4.08
CA VAL A 32 2.18 11.98 -3.15
C VAL A 32 1.72 11.91 -1.70
N VAL A 33 0.54 12.43 -1.36
CA VAL A 33 0.00 12.39 0.00
C VAL A 33 -0.27 10.95 0.46
N LEU A 34 -0.79 10.08 -0.42
CA LEU A 34 -1.01 8.67 -0.10
C LEU A 34 0.29 7.92 0.15
N LEU A 35 1.34 8.21 -0.63
CA LEU A 35 2.66 7.61 -0.43
C LEU A 35 3.23 7.98 0.94
N ASP A 36 3.17 9.26 1.32
CA ASP A 36 3.59 9.75 2.63
C ASP A 36 2.78 9.10 3.77
N MET A 37 1.45 9.05 3.65
CA MET A 37 0.58 8.42 4.62
C MET A 37 0.93 6.93 4.83
N LEU A 38 1.14 6.18 3.73
CA LEU A 38 1.54 4.78 3.79
C LEU A 38 2.92 4.59 4.44
N GLY A 39 3.84 5.53 4.23
CA GLY A 39 5.14 5.55 4.91
C GLY A 39 5.00 5.69 6.43
N ARG A 40 4.20 6.65 6.89
CA ARG A 40 3.97 6.90 8.33
C ARG A 40 3.27 5.75 9.04
N MET A 41 2.42 5.01 8.33
CA MET A 41 1.76 3.82 8.88
C MET A 41 2.74 2.67 9.21
N ASP A 42 3.91 2.64 8.57
CA ASP A 42 4.98 1.66 8.84
C ASP A 42 5.97 2.15 9.91
N GLU A 43 5.93 3.44 10.28
CA GLU A 43 6.80 4.00 11.31
C GLU A 43 6.36 3.58 12.72
N SER A 44 7.28 2.90 13.42
CA SER A 44 7.09 2.50 14.81
C SER A 44 6.85 3.71 15.72
N GLY A 45 5.63 3.87 16.22
CA GLY A 45 5.25 4.93 17.15
C GLY A 45 4.35 6.01 16.57
N ALA A 46 4.03 5.95 15.27
CA ALA A 46 2.95 6.73 14.70
C ALA A 46 1.61 6.30 15.32
N GLU A 47 0.74 7.27 15.62
CA GLU A 47 -0.61 6.97 16.06
C GLU A 47 -1.37 6.31 14.88
N PRO A 48 -1.93 5.11 15.06
CA PRO A 48 -2.53 4.37 13.96
C PRO A 48 -3.78 5.12 13.45
N VAL A 49 -3.69 5.64 12.23
CA VAL A 49 -4.81 6.30 11.52
C VAL A 49 -5.91 5.28 11.15
N LEU A 50 -5.53 4.00 11.03
CA LEU A 50 -6.40 2.87 10.72
C LEU A 50 -6.14 1.72 11.71
N PRO A 51 -7.11 0.83 11.95
CA PRO A 51 -6.86 -0.38 12.73
C PRO A 51 -5.66 -1.15 12.14
N PRO A 52 -4.78 -1.72 12.99
CA PRO A 52 -3.59 -2.40 12.52
C PRO A 52 -3.96 -3.60 11.64
N LEU A 53 -3.25 -3.78 10.52
CA LEU A 53 -3.39 -4.95 9.66
C LEU A 53 -2.86 -6.18 10.40
N GLU A 54 -3.79 -7.02 10.89
CA GLU A 54 -3.46 -8.20 11.70
C GLU A 54 -2.76 -9.27 10.85
N HIS A 55 -3.20 -9.45 9.61
CA HIS A 55 -2.72 -10.52 8.75
C HIS A 55 -1.46 -10.13 7.95
N ALA A 56 -0.43 -10.98 7.96
CA ALA A 56 0.83 -10.71 7.26
C ALA A 56 0.64 -10.45 5.76
N SER A 57 -0.26 -11.18 5.10
CA SER A 57 -0.56 -10.96 3.68
C SER A 57 -1.22 -9.61 3.38
N GLU A 58 -1.98 -9.04 4.31
CA GLU A 58 -2.57 -7.72 4.14
C GLU A 58 -1.51 -6.63 4.25
N ARG A 59 -0.53 -6.81 5.16
CA ARG A 59 0.66 -5.95 5.21
C ARG A 59 1.43 -6.02 3.89
N VAL A 60 1.64 -7.20 3.33
CA VAL A 60 2.28 -7.34 2.00
C VAL A 60 1.47 -6.62 0.90
N ALA A 61 0.14 -6.68 0.93
CA ALA A 61 -0.68 -5.94 -0.04
C ALA A 61 -0.49 -4.42 0.08
N MET A 62 -0.34 -3.89 1.29
CA MET A 62 0.00 -2.48 1.52
C MET A 62 1.37 -2.11 0.91
N TRP A 63 2.36 -2.99 1.04
CA TRP A 63 3.69 -2.79 0.47
C TRP A 63 3.65 -2.75 -1.06
N VAL A 64 2.81 -3.58 -1.69
CA VAL A 64 2.60 -3.55 -3.14
C VAL A 64 2.06 -2.19 -3.59
N LEU A 65 1.07 -1.64 -2.88
CA LEU A 65 0.53 -0.31 -3.18
C LEU A 65 1.58 0.79 -2.99
N ARG A 66 2.34 0.74 -1.88
CA ARG A 66 3.41 1.70 -1.60
C ARG A 66 4.46 1.69 -2.72
N SER A 67 4.94 0.52 -3.13
CA SER A 67 5.91 0.41 -4.24
C SER A 67 5.36 0.91 -5.58
N ALA A 68 4.06 0.71 -5.86
CA ALA A 68 3.43 1.24 -7.06
C ALA A 68 3.42 2.78 -7.05
N LEU A 69 3.14 3.41 -5.90
CA LEU A 69 3.18 4.86 -5.75
C LEU A 69 4.62 5.40 -5.79
N GLU A 70 5.58 4.74 -5.13
CA GLU A 70 7.01 5.10 -5.22
C GLU A 70 7.49 5.09 -6.67
N GLY A 71 7.10 4.09 -7.47
CA GLY A 71 7.42 4.04 -8.88
C GLY A 71 6.72 5.11 -9.73
N ALA A 72 5.56 5.60 -9.28
CA ALA A 72 4.77 6.58 -10.02
C ALA A 72 5.19 8.03 -9.75
N VAL A 73 5.61 8.37 -8.52
CA VAL A 73 5.91 9.75 -8.12
C VAL A 73 7.28 9.94 -7.46
N GLY A 74 8.03 8.86 -7.21
CA GLY A 74 9.27 8.92 -6.43
C GLY A 74 10.40 9.73 -7.08
N GLU A 75 10.47 9.78 -8.41
CA GLU A 75 11.47 10.59 -9.12
C GLU A 75 11.25 12.10 -8.89
N ASP A 76 9.99 12.54 -8.92
CA ASP A 76 9.62 13.94 -8.67
C ASP A 76 9.92 14.38 -7.24
N LEU A 77 9.90 13.42 -6.31
CA LEU A 77 10.16 13.64 -4.89
C LEU A 77 11.65 13.59 -4.51
N ALA A 78 12.53 13.16 -5.41
CA ALA A 78 13.94 12.92 -5.10
C ALA A 78 14.75 14.19 -4.81
N GLY A 79 14.27 15.36 -5.26
CA GLY A 79 14.95 16.64 -5.08
C GLY A 79 14.68 17.31 -3.72
N ASP A 80 13.41 17.54 -3.42
CA ASP A 80 12.94 18.20 -2.19
C ASP A 80 11.61 17.59 -1.76
N TYR A 81 11.69 16.48 -1.02
CA TYR A 81 10.54 15.71 -0.57
C TYR A 81 9.58 16.56 0.27
N ASP A 82 10.11 17.34 1.21
CA ASP A 82 9.29 18.14 2.13
C ASP A 82 8.51 19.23 1.38
N ALA A 83 9.17 19.96 0.48
CA ALA A 83 8.50 20.99 -0.31
C ALA A 83 7.44 20.40 -1.25
N ALA A 84 7.72 19.25 -1.87
CA ALA A 84 6.78 18.57 -2.74
C ALA A 84 5.56 18.04 -1.97
N LEU A 85 5.79 17.46 -0.79
CA LEU A 85 4.72 16.98 0.09
C LEU A 85 3.84 18.13 0.58
N GLU A 86 4.43 19.25 1.02
CA GLU A 86 3.65 20.43 1.41
C GLU A 86 2.80 20.97 0.27
N ALA A 87 3.35 21.03 -0.96
CA ALA A 87 2.63 21.48 -2.14
C ALA A 87 1.46 20.53 -2.47
N ALA A 88 1.70 19.23 -2.42
CA ALA A 88 0.68 18.21 -2.62
C ALA A 88 -0.44 18.31 -1.57
N HIS A 89 -0.08 18.49 -0.30
CA HIS A 89 -1.05 18.65 0.78
C HIS A 89 -1.94 19.88 0.60
N ARG A 90 -1.35 21.03 0.23
CA ARG A 90 -2.13 22.25 -0.08
C ARG A 90 -3.12 22.02 -1.23
N ALA A 91 -2.68 21.36 -2.30
CA ALA A 91 -3.55 21.05 -3.44
C ALA A 91 -4.71 20.13 -3.03
N VAL A 92 -4.42 19.05 -2.30
CA VAL A 92 -5.45 18.10 -1.82
C VAL A 92 -6.48 18.79 -0.93
N VAL A 93 -6.05 19.63 0.03
CA VAL A 93 -6.97 20.35 0.91
C VAL A 93 -7.82 21.36 0.13
N SER A 94 -7.25 22.04 -0.86
CA SER A 94 -8.00 22.97 -1.72
C SER A 94 -9.05 22.25 -2.56
N ASP A 95 -8.70 21.10 -3.14
CA ASP A 95 -9.55 20.42 -4.13
C ASP A 95 -10.60 19.50 -3.50
N LEU A 96 -10.26 18.86 -2.38
CA LEU A 96 -11.11 17.88 -1.69
C LEU A 96 -11.70 18.41 -0.38
N GLY A 97 -11.12 19.44 0.24
CA GLY A 97 -11.57 20.00 1.52
C GLY A 97 -12.68 21.04 1.42
N GLU A 98 -12.94 21.59 0.23
CA GLU A 98 -14.06 22.52 -0.01
C GLU A 98 -15.38 21.83 -0.42
N LYS A 99 -15.41 20.49 -0.49
CA LYS A 99 -16.60 19.68 -0.79
C LYS A 99 -17.34 19.24 0.48
#